data_AF-A0A349HLM7-F1
#
_entry.id   AF-A0A349HLM7-F1
#
_cell.length_a   1.000
_cell.length_b   1.000
_cell.length_c   1.000
_cell.angle_alpha   90.00
_cell.angle_beta   90.00
_cell.angle_gamma   90.00
#
_symmetry.space_group_name_H-M   'P 1'
#
loop_
_entity.id
_entity.type
_entity.pdbx_description
1 polymer ?
#
loop_
_entity_poly.entity_id
_entity_poly.type
_entity_poly.pdbx_seq_one_letter_code
_entity_poly.pdbx_strand_id
1 'polypeptide(L)' 'MNERFEDVIVEINNVSAALEFISDSIECLAAEGKTVNAGGVAYLTGLLGQKSSRAAESCWGICSDLYTDDAEPKEAEL' A
#
# COMPACT_ATOMS: atom_id res chain seq x y z
N MET A 1 -8.59 12.42 5.19
CA MET A 1 -7.34 13.18 5.41
C MET A 1 -6.58 13.09 4.10
N ASN A 2 -6.39 14.19 3.35
CA ASN A 2 -5.67 14.13 2.08
C ASN A 2 -4.20 13.82 2.36
N GLU A 3 -3.76 12.60 2.04
CA GLU A 3 -2.32 12.28 1.98
C GLU A 3 -1.68 13.20 0.92
N ARG A 4 -0.54 13.82 1.26
CA ARG A 4 0.15 14.65 0.26
C ARG A 4 0.76 13.71 -0.76
N PHE A 5 0.82 14.15 -2.02
CA PHE A 5 1.44 13.37 -3.10
C PHE A 5 2.87 12.90 -2.78
N GLU A 6 3.61 13.69 -2.00
CA GLU A 6 4.93 13.34 -1.46
C GLU A 6 4.89 12.08 -0.57
N ASP A 7 3.86 11.95 0.28
CA ASP A 7 3.68 10.79 1.17
C ASP A 7 3.43 9.52 0.34
N VAL A 8 2.68 9.63 -0.76
CA VAL A 8 2.42 8.52 -1.68
C VAL A 8 3.69 8.04 -2.36
N ILE A 9 4.53 8.97 -2.84
CA ILE A 9 5.82 8.63 -3.44
C ILE A 9 6.72 7.93 -2.42
N VAL A 10 6.77 8.44 -1.18
CA VAL A 10 7.54 7.82 -0.10
C VAL A 10 7.07 6.39 0.16
N GLU A 11 5.76 6.15 0.23
CA GLU A 11 5.23 4.80 0.47
C GLU A 11 5.56 3.82 -0.68
N ILE A 12 5.45 4.26 -1.94
CA ILE A 12 5.81 3.43 -3.10
C ILE A 12 7.31 3.08 -3.10
N ASN A 13 8.17 4.06 -2.76
CA ASN A 13 9.60 3.83 -2.64
C ASN A 13 9.94 2.85 -1.51
N ASN A 14 9.26 2.98 -0.36
CA ASN A 14 9.41 2.05 0.76
C ASN A 14 9.00 0.63 0.40
N VAL A 15 7.89 0.46 -0.34
CA VAL A 15 7.47 -0.86 -0.84
C VAL A 15 8.52 -1.45 -1.78
N SER A 16 9.07 -0.63 -2.68
CA SER A 16 10.12 -1.07 -3.62
C SER A 16 11.37 -1.55 -2.88
N ALA A 17 11.85 -0.77 -1.91
CA ALA A 17 13.00 -1.13 -1.09
C ALA A 17 12.75 -2.41 -0.26
N ALA A 18 11.53 -2.59 0.26
CA ALA A 18 11.17 -3.80 1.00
C ALA A 18 11.16 -5.05 0.10
N LEU A 19 10.70 -4.94 -1.14
CA LEU A 19 10.73 -6.05 -2.10
C LEU A 19 12.16 -6.42 -2.51
N GLU A 20 13.02 -5.43 -2.72
CA GLU A 20 14.44 -5.64 -3.00
C GLU A 20 15.13 -6.37 -1.84
N PHE A 21 14.92 -5.91 -0.60
CA PHE A 21 15.43 -6.58 0.60
C PHE A 21 14.96 -8.05 0.72
N ILE A 22 13.68 -8.32 0.42
CA ILE A 22 13.15 -9.69 0.44
C ILE A 22 13.84 -10.54 -0.64
N SER A 23 14.05 -9.99 -1.84
CA SER A 23 14.74 -10.68 -2.94
C SER A 23 16.17 -11.06 -2.53
N ASP A 24 16.94 -10.09 -2.06
CA ASP A 24 18.33 -10.29 -1.60
C ASP A 24 18.40 -11.33 -0.47
N SER A 25 17.45 -11.26 0.48
CA SER A 25 17.37 -12.21 1.58
C SER A 25 17.10 -13.64 1.10
N ILE A 26 16.23 -13.81 0.08
CA ILE A 26 15.95 -15.12 -0.52
C ILE A 26 17.20 -15.65 -1.22
N GLU A 27 17.91 -14.82 -1.97
CA GLU A 27 19.15 -15.19 -2.67
C GLU A 27 20.26 -15.59 -1.69
N CYS A 28 20.46 -14.83 -0.61
CA CYS A 28 21.41 -15.16 0.45
C CYS A 28 21.09 -16.51 1.10
N LEU A 29 19.82 -16.75 1.46
CA LEU A 29 19.41 -18.01 2.08
C LEU A 29 19.59 -19.20 1.11
N ALA A 30 19.30 -19.01 -0.17
CA ALA A 30 19.52 -20.03 -1.19
C ALA A 30 21.01 -20.36 -1.36
N ALA A 31 21.90 -19.36 -1.32
CA ALA A 31 23.35 -19.56 -1.35
C ALA A 31 23.87 -20.35 -0.12
N GLU A 32 23.21 -20.21 1.03
CA GLU A 32 23.48 -21.01 2.24
C GLU A 32 22.82 -22.40 2.23
N GLY A 33 22.10 -22.77 1.15
CA GLY A 33 21.36 -24.04 1.06
C GLY A 33 20.15 -24.11 1.99
N LYS A 34 19.69 -22.96 2.49
CA LYS A 34 18.50 -22.86 3.35
C LYS A 34 17.25 -22.67 2.50
N THR A 35 16.14 -23.17 3.02
CA THR A 35 14.83 -22.99 2.39
C THR A 35 14.10 -21.81 3.00
N VAL A 36 13.35 -21.11 2.16
CA VAL A 36 12.52 -19.99 2.58
C VAL A 36 11.09 -20.47 2.79
N ASN A 37 10.42 -19.94 3.81
CA ASN A 37 9.00 -20.22 4.03
C ASN A 37 8.16 -19.51 2.95
N ALA A 38 7.70 -20.27 1.95
CA ALA A 38 6.92 -19.73 0.84
C ALA A 38 5.62 -19.03 1.29
N GLY A 39 4.96 -19.52 2.32
CA GLY A 39 3.76 -18.91 2.88
C GLY A 39 4.05 -17.56 3.55
N GLY A 40 5.18 -17.46 4.27
CA GLY A 40 5.65 -16.22 4.88
C GLY A 40 6.01 -15.18 3.82
N VAL A 41 6.71 -15.58 2.75
CA VAL A 41 7.01 -14.68 1.62
C VAL A 41 5.73 -14.21 0.95
N ALA A 42 4.80 -15.11 0.65
CA ALA A 42 3.52 -14.76 0.03
C ALA A 42 2.70 -13.80 0.90
N TYR A 43 2.70 -13.99 2.22
CA TYR A 43 2.06 -13.08 3.16
C TYR A 43 2.70 -11.68 3.12
N LEU A 44 4.03 -11.60 3.18
CA LEU A 44 4.75 -10.32 3.14
C LEU A 44 4.55 -9.58 1.81
N THR A 45 4.69 -10.27 0.68
CA THR A 45 4.47 -9.66 -0.64
C THR A 45 3.02 -9.26 -0.85
N GLY A 46 2.06 -10.03 -0.31
CA GLY A 46 0.64 -9.64 -0.29
C GLY A 46 0.38 -8.36 0.51
N LEU A 47 0.99 -8.24 1.71
CA LEU A 47 0.89 -7.03 2.54
C LEU A 47 1.49 -5.80 1.82
N LEU A 48 2.65 -5.96 1.19
CA LEU A 48 3.28 -4.90 0.40
C LEU A 48 2.45 -4.51 -0.83
N GLY A 49 1.83 -5.49 -1.49
CA GLY A 49 0.90 -5.26 -2.59
C GLY A 49 -0.32 -4.43 -2.18
N GLN A 50 -0.91 -4.73 -1.02
CA GLN A 50 -2.03 -3.94 -0.46
C GLN A 50 -1.62 -2.50 -0.16
N LYS A 51 -0.44 -2.30 0.43
CA LYS A 51 0.11 -0.95 0.68
C LYS A 51 0.32 -0.17 -0.60
N SER A 52 0.92 -0.81 -1.62
CA SER A 52 1.13 -0.22 -2.94
C SER A 52 -0.19 0.14 -3.64
N SER A 53 -1.19 -0.75 -3.59
CA SER A 53 -2.53 -0.49 -4.14
C SER A 53 -3.16 0.74 -3.50
N ARG A 54 -3.16 0.81 -2.17
CA ARG A 54 -3.73 1.94 -1.43
C ARG A 54 -3.02 3.25 -1.75
N ALA A 55 -1.69 3.23 -1.83
CA ALA A 55 -0.90 4.39 -2.24
C ALA A 55 -1.26 4.83 -3.68
N ALA A 56 -1.41 3.89 -4.61
CA ALA A 56 -1.82 4.18 -5.98
C ALA A 56 -3.26 4.73 -6.09
N GLU A 57 -4.19 4.26 -5.25
CA GLU A 57 -5.56 4.79 -5.15
C GLU A 57 -5.55 6.26 -4.69
N SER A 58 -4.72 6.61 -3.69
CA SER A 58 -4.52 7.99 -3.24
C SER A 58 -3.98 8.89 -4.36
N CYS A 59 -3.11 8.36 -5.24
CA CYS A 59 -2.59 9.10 -6.40
C CYS A 59 -3.70 9.52 -7.37
N TRP A 60 -4.65 8.62 -7.69
CA TRP A 60 -5.70 8.87 -8.69
C TRP A 60 -6.93 9.59 -8.14
N GLY A 61 -6.91 9.98 -6.86
CA GLY A 61 -8.08 10.60 -6.23
C GLY A 61 -9.30 9.67 -6.27
N ILE A 62 -9.07 8.35 -6.30
CA ILE A 62 -10.13 7.35 -6.14
C ILE A 62 -10.47 7.36 -4.65
N CYS A 63 -11.15 8.42 -4.20
CA CYS A 63 -11.90 8.35 -2.97
C CYS A 63 -12.94 7.25 -3.20
N SER A 64 -12.84 6.16 -2.45
CA SER A 64 -14.04 5.37 -2.17
C SER A 64 -14.96 6.22 -1.30
N ASP A 65 -15.56 7.27 -1.88
CA ASP A 65 -16.68 8.02 -1.31
C ASP A 65 -17.97 7.19 -1.44
N LEU A 66 -17.87 5.90 -1.17
CA LEU A 66 -19.01 5.06 -0.87
C LEU A 66 -19.03 4.95 0.66
N TYR A 67 -20.06 5.54 1.24
CA TYR A 67 -20.41 5.62 2.67
C TYR A 67 -19.86 6.83 3.44
N THR A 68 -20.53 7.98 3.24
CA THR A 68 -21.46 8.49 4.27
C THR A 68 -22.43 9.46 3.60
N ASP A 69 -23.64 8.97 3.36
CA ASP A 69 -24.84 9.75 3.08
C ASP A 69 -25.23 10.45 4.39
N ASP A 70 -24.71 11.66 4.61
CA ASP A 70 -25.32 12.61 5.54
C ASP A 70 -25.70 13.85 4.72
N ALA A 71 -26.94 13.81 4.27
CA ALA A 71 -27.66 14.95 3.72
C ALA A 71 -27.69 16.08 4.75
N GLU A 72 -26.88 17.13 4.55
CA GLU A 72 -27.17 18.42 5.17
C GLU A 72 -28.29 19.12 4.39
N PRO A 73 -29.41 19.49 5.05
CA PRO A 73 -30.48 20.22 4.40
C PRO A 73 -30.00 21.66 4.15
N LYS A 74 -30.20 22.14 2.91
CA LYS A 74 -30.05 23.55 2.58
C LYS A 74 -31.06 24.36 3.39
N GLU A 75 -30.60 25.11 4.38
CA GLU A 75 -31.40 26.19 4.94
C GLU A 75 -31.61 27.25 3.85
N ALA A 76 -32.87 27.42 3.47
CA ALA A 76 -33.35 28.55 2.71
C ALA A 76 -33.87 29.57 3.73
N GLU A 77 -33.20 30.71 3.89
CA GLU A 77 -33.80 31.88 4.53
C GLU A 77 -33.48 33.15 3.72
N LEU A 78 -34.54 33.56 3.00
CA LEU A 78 -35.06 34.88 2.61
C LEU A 78 -34.10 36.09 2.59
#